data_AF-A0A7S1RP56-F1
#
_entry.id   AF-A0A7S1RP56-F1
#
_cell.length_a   1.000
_cell.length_b   1.000
_cell.length_c   1.000
_cell.angle_alpha   90.00
_cell.angle_beta   90.00
_cell.angle_gamma   90.00
#
_symmetry.space_group_name_H-M   'P 1'
#
loop_
_entity.id
_entity.type
_entity.pdbx_description
1 polymer ?
#
loop_
_entity_poly.entity_id
_entity_poly.type
_entity_poly.pdbx_seq_one_letter_code
_entity_poly.pdbx_strand_id
1 'polypeptide(L)'
;MPEHVVNYLVLIAEEVRQIMAKLGFRTVDEMVGHAEALTWNTKTFCETPLLLSKLLTPAHSLQDAGKIGKVENRRLYAQDHSDISPAGGITARLIEAFSETIKSGTPSKCEIKDVRNLERTIGTTLSYKLYKAWADTLAPATCHAKLEGTSGQSFGAFAGKGIFLELEGDSQDYFGKGLSGGLLAVYPPKAALASGFRSEENVIIGNVALYGATKG
;
A
#
# COMPACT_ATOMS: atom_id res chain seq x y z
N MET A 1 -20.12 -15.90 -22.34
CA MET A 1 -18.99 -16.26 -21.43
C MET A 1 -19.12 -15.65 -20.04
N PRO A 2 -19.37 -14.33 -19.84
CA PRO A 2 -19.65 -13.78 -18.51
C PRO A 2 -20.87 -14.43 -17.83
N GLU A 3 -21.89 -14.74 -18.63
CA GLU A 3 -23.14 -15.36 -18.16
C GLU A 3 -22.93 -16.73 -17.49
N HIS A 4 -21.98 -17.55 -17.95
CA HIS A 4 -21.71 -18.84 -17.32
C HIS A 4 -21.08 -18.69 -15.93
N VAL A 5 -20.21 -17.69 -15.75
CA VAL A 5 -19.62 -17.38 -14.44
C VAL A 5 -20.67 -16.81 -13.49
N VAL A 6 -21.55 -15.94 -13.99
CA VAL A 6 -22.69 -15.42 -13.22
C VAL A 6 -23.59 -16.57 -12.76
N ASN A 7 -23.99 -17.45 -13.68
CA ASN A 7 -24.84 -18.60 -13.35
C ASN A 7 -24.18 -19.53 -12.33
N TYR A 8 -22.89 -19.81 -12.48
CA TYR A 8 -22.14 -20.59 -11.51
C TYR A 8 -22.17 -19.96 -10.11
N LEU A 9 -21.86 -18.66 -9.99
CA LEU A 9 -21.86 -17.95 -8.71
C LEU A 9 -23.26 -17.88 -8.08
N VAL A 10 -24.31 -17.75 -8.90
CA VAL A 10 -25.71 -17.79 -8.43
C VAL A 10 -26.05 -19.15 -7.84
N LEU A 11 -25.66 -20.24 -8.50
CA LEU A 11 -25.89 -21.61 -8.01
C LEU A 11 -25.14 -21.87 -6.70
N ILE A 12 -23.86 -21.46 -6.60
CA ILE A 12 -23.09 -21.54 -5.36
C ILE A 12 -23.75 -20.73 -4.24
N ALA A 13 -24.21 -19.51 -4.53
CA ALA A 13 -24.86 -18.67 -3.53
C ALA A 13 -26.20 -19.28 -3.05
N GLU A 14 -26.93 -19.95 -3.93
CA GLU A 14 -28.16 -20.67 -3.57
C GLU A 14 -27.87 -21.88 -2.67
N GLU A 15 -26.88 -22.70 -3.02
CA GLU A 15 -26.45 -23.83 -2.18
C GLU A 15 -26.01 -23.36 -0.78
N VAL A 16 -25.22 -22.28 -0.70
CA VAL A 16 -24.80 -21.68 0.57
C VAL A 16 -26.00 -21.22 1.39
N ARG A 17 -26.99 -20.56 0.79
CA ARG A 17 -28.24 -20.17 1.48
C ARG A 17 -28.99 -21.38 2.03
N GLN A 18 -29.06 -22.47 1.27
CA GLN A 18 -29.71 -23.70 1.72
C GLN A 18 -28.98 -24.33 2.92
N ILE A 19 -27.64 -24.33 2.91
CA ILE A 19 -26.83 -24.81 4.04
C ILE A 19 -27.02 -23.89 5.27
N MET A 20 -26.96 -22.57 5.08
CA MET A 20 -27.19 -21.59 6.15
C MET A 20 -28.56 -21.78 6.80
N ALA A 21 -29.61 -21.96 5.99
CA ALA A 21 -30.96 -22.20 6.49
C ALA A 21 -31.05 -23.51 7.29
N LYS A 22 -30.38 -24.59 6.84
CA LYS A 22 -30.31 -25.86 7.59
C LYS A 22 -29.60 -25.72 8.94
N LEU A 23 -28.59 -24.83 9.02
CA LEU A 23 -27.84 -24.55 10.24
C LEU A 23 -28.48 -23.46 11.12
N GLY A 24 -29.53 -22.78 10.64
CA GLY A 24 -30.27 -21.76 11.40
C GLY A 24 -29.75 -20.33 11.25
N PHE A 25 -28.84 -20.05 10.31
CA PHE A 25 -28.29 -18.71 10.07
C PHE A 25 -29.07 -17.96 8.99
N ARG A 26 -29.33 -16.66 9.18
CA ARG A 26 -30.03 -15.81 8.20
C ARG A 26 -29.06 -15.05 7.32
N THR A 27 -27.87 -14.72 7.83
CA THR A 27 -26.83 -14.00 7.09
C THR A 27 -25.48 -14.69 7.21
N VAL A 28 -24.58 -14.45 6.25
CA VAL A 28 -23.21 -14.99 6.32
C VAL A 28 -22.49 -14.44 7.54
N ASP A 29 -22.69 -13.16 7.87
CA ASP A 29 -22.07 -12.50 9.03
C ASP A 29 -22.46 -13.15 10.36
N GLU A 30 -23.71 -13.62 10.48
CA GLU A 30 -24.17 -14.44 11.61
C GLU A 30 -23.52 -15.83 11.67
N MET A 31 -23.00 -16.35 10.55
CA MET A 31 -22.38 -17.68 10.49
C MET A 31 -20.85 -17.64 10.71
N VAL A 32 -20.20 -16.49 10.45
CA VAL A 32 -18.73 -16.37 10.56
C VAL A 32 -18.26 -16.70 11.97
N GLY A 33 -17.30 -17.64 12.06
CA GLY A 33 -16.62 -18.03 13.29
C GLY A 33 -17.42 -18.92 14.25
N HIS A 34 -18.61 -19.39 13.86
CA HIS A 34 -19.39 -20.39 14.61
C HIS A 34 -18.84 -21.81 14.44
N ALA A 35 -17.67 -22.07 15.03
CA ALA A 35 -16.99 -23.37 14.94
C ALA A 35 -17.79 -24.53 15.58
N GLU A 36 -18.70 -24.23 16.50
CA GLU A 36 -19.62 -25.19 17.12
C GLU A 36 -20.62 -25.82 16.12
N ALA A 37 -20.83 -25.19 14.96
CA ALA A 37 -21.65 -25.75 13.88
C ALA A 37 -20.91 -26.85 13.08
N LEU A 38 -19.62 -27.08 13.37
CA LEU A 38 -18.78 -28.07 12.72
C LEU A 38 -18.53 -29.26 13.66
N THR A 39 -18.54 -30.45 13.09
CA THR A 39 -18.17 -31.67 13.80
C THR A 39 -17.24 -32.53 12.96
N TRP A 40 -16.35 -33.25 13.61
CA TRP A 40 -15.47 -34.19 12.94
C TRP A 40 -16.24 -35.42 12.49
N ASN A 41 -16.12 -35.76 11.20
CA ASN A 41 -16.64 -37.02 10.69
C ASN A 41 -15.68 -38.16 11.05
N THR A 42 -16.05 -38.97 12.04
CA THR A 42 -15.24 -40.12 12.50
C THR A 42 -15.24 -41.31 11.54
N LYS A 43 -16.00 -41.26 10.44
CA LYS A 43 -16.11 -42.36 9.46
C LYS A 43 -14.99 -42.37 8.40
N THR A 44 -14.13 -41.36 8.37
CA THR A 44 -13.01 -41.29 7.42
C THR A 44 -11.81 -42.13 7.90
N PHE A 45 -11.38 -43.03 7.01
CA PHE A 45 -10.30 -44.00 7.17
C PHE A 45 -8.94 -43.27 7.29
N CYS A 46 -8.48 -43.00 8.50
CA CYS A 46 -7.09 -42.59 8.72
C CYS A 46 -6.57 -43.27 9.98
N GLU A 47 -5.49 -44.03 9.86
CA GLU A 47 -4.86 -44.77 10.96
C GLU A 47 -4.30 -43.82 12.04
N THR A 48 -4.11 -42.54 11.71
CA THR A 48 -3.68 -41.50 12.64
C THR A 48 -4.82 -40.49 12.88
N PRO A 49 -5.29 -40.31 14.13
CA PRO A 49 -6.31 -39.32 14.43
C PRO A 49 -5.73 -37.90 14.26
N LEU A 50 -6.35 -37.10 13.39
CA LEU A 50 -6.00 -35.69 13.25
C LEU A 50 -6.51 -34.88 14.46
N LEU A 51 -5.63 -34.09 15.06
CA LEU A 51 -5.98 -33.17 16.15
C LEU A 51 -6.55 -31.87 15.59
N LEU A 52 -7.86 -31.83 15.35
CA LEU A 52 -8.56 -30.65 14.83
C LEU A 52 -9.03 -29.66 15.89
N SER A 53 -8.76 -29.92 17.17
CA SER A 53 -9.21 -29.06 18.28
C SER A 53 -8.78 -27.60 18.10
N LYS A 54 -7.58 -27.35 17.56
CA LYS A 54 -7.09 -26.00 17.27
C LYS A 54 -7.88 -25.25 16.20
N LEU A 55 -8.56 -25.96 15.29
CA LEU A 55 -9.42 -25.37 14.26
C LEU A 55 -10.86 -25.18 14.75
N LEU A 56 -11.32 -26.05 15.65
CA LEU A 56 -12.68 -26.05 16.15
C LEU A 56 -12.88 -25.23 17.43
N THR A 57 -11.82 -24.64 17.99
CA THR A 57 -11.92 -23.78 19.18
C THR A 57 -12.34 -22.36 18.76
N PRO A 58 -13.53 -21.87 19.17
CA PRO A 58 -13.96 -20.51 18.86
C PRO A 58 -13.01 -19.47 19.47
N ALA A 59 -12.77 -18.36 18.76
CA ALA A 59 -11.84 -17.32 19.20
C ALA A 59 -12.22 -16.72 20.57
N HIS A 60 -13.51 -16.55 20.85
CA HIS A 60 -13.99 -16.03 22.15
C HIS A 60 -13.79 -16.99 23.33
N SER A 61 -13.45 -18.26 23.07
CA SER A 61 -13.23 -19.28 24.10
C SER A 61 -11.75 -19.44 24.48
N LEU A 62 -10.84 -18.72 23.81
CA LEU A 62 -9.42 -18.73 24.12
C LEU A 62 -9.13 -18.06 25.47
N GLN A 63 -8.10 -18.53 26.19
CA GLN A 63 -7.76 -18.07 27.54
C GLN A 63 -7.38 -16.58 27.63
N ASP A 64 -6.99 -15.98 26.51
CA ASP A 64 -6.65 -14.58 26.36
C ASP A 64 -7.75 -13.74 25.69
N ALA A 65 -8.87 -14.37 25.32
CA ALA A 65 -10.02 -13.66 24.79
C ALA A 65 -10.51 -12.60 25.80
N GLY A 66 -10.75 -11.38 25.33
CA GLY A 66 -11.18 -10.27 26.18
C GLY A 66 -10.06 -9.45 26.84
N LYS A 67 -8.79 -9.90 26.82
CA LYS A 67 -7.69 -9.21 27.53
C LYS A 67 -7.23 -7.90 26.88
N ILE A 68 -7.34 -7.78 25.55
CA ILE A 68 -6.89 -6.61 24.77
C ILE A 68 -8.10 -5.91 24.09
N GLY A 69 -9.32 -6.29 24.47
CA GLY A 69 -10.55 -5.73 23.91
C GLY A 69 -11.63 -6.78 23.70
N LYS A 70 -12.78 -6.33 23.21
CA LYS A 70 -13.92 -7.20 22.91
C LYS A 70 -13.54 -8.21 21.83
N VAL A 71 -13.68 -9.51 22.13
CA VAL A 71 -13.46 -10.61 21.19
C VAL A 71 -14.80 -11.17 20.76
N GLU A 72 -15.03 -11.21 19.45
CA GLU A 72 -16.22 -11.76 18.82
C GLU A 72 -15.78 -12.66 17.68
N ASN A 73 -16.65 -13.58 17.27
CA ASN A 73 -16.37 -14.53 16.18
C ASN A 73 -16.40 -13.88 14.78
N ARG A 74 -16.76 -12.59 14.70
CA ARG A 74 -16.93 -11.82 13.47
C ARG A 74 -16.20 -10.49 13.50
N ARG A 75 -16.12 -9.83 12.34
CA ARG A 75 -15.49 -8.52 12.20
C ARG A 75 -16.23 -7.46 13.04
N LEU A 76 -15.50 -6.78 13.92
CA LEU A 76 -16.04 -5.68 14.75
C LEU A 76 -15.70 -4.29 14.24
N TYR A 77 -14.52 -4.13 13.63
CA TYR A 77 -14.00 -2.83 13.26
C TYR A 77 -13.83 -2.73 11.74
N ALA A 78 -13.97 -1.51 11.23
CA ALA A 78 -13.55 -1.22 9.88
C ALA A 78 -12.04 -1.10 9.78
N GLN A 79 -11.53 -1.18 8.55
CA GLN A 79 -10.13 -0.82 8.32
C GLN A 79 -10.00 0.69 8.56
N ASP A 80 -9.06 1.06 9.41
CA ASP A 80 -8.64 2.44 9.58
C ASP A 80 -7.37 2.69 8.77
N HIS A 81 -7.44 3.69 7.90
CA HIS A 81 -6.39 4.06 6.95
C HIS A 81 -5.95 5.53 7.15
N SER A 82 -6.34 6.16 8.27
CA SER A 82 -6.07 7.58 8.55
C SER A 82 -4.58 7.94 8.52
N ASP A 83 -3.71 7.01 8.88
CA ASP A 83 -2.26 7.24 9.03
C ASP A 83 -1.45 7.09 7.73
N ILE A 84 -2.10 6.83 6.59
CA ILE A 84 -1.41 6.62 5.30
C ILE A 84 -0.81 7.93 4.75
N SER A 85 -1.28 9.10 5.19
CA SER A 85 -0.68 10.39 4.84
C SER A 85 -0.97 11.43 5.94
N PRO A 86 -0.17 11.48 7.02
CA PRO A 86 -0.40 12.43 8.09
C PRO A 86 -0.43 13.87 7.56
N ALA A 87 -1.34 14.66 8.12
CA ALA A 87 -1.45 16.08 7.78
C ALA A 87 -0.11 16.78 8.03
N GLY A 88 0.35 17.56 7.06
CA GLY A 88 1.63 18.30 7.14
C GLY A 88 2.88 17.50 6.73
N GLY A 89 2.79 16.20 6.46
CA GLY A 89 3.90 15.41 5.91
C GLY A 89 4.32 15.87 4.51
N ILE A 90 5.47 15.36 4.02
CA ILE A 90 6.03 15.77 2.72
C ILE A 90 5.06 15.48 1.57
N THR A 91 4.33 14.36 1.63
CA THR A 91 3.29 14.01 0.65
C THR A 91 2.16 15.04 0.59
N ALA A 92 1.67 15.52 1.75
CA ALA A 92 0.62 16.53 1.79
C ALA A 92 1.09 17.85 1.20
N ARG A 93 2.31 18.28 1.57
CA ARG A 93 2.95 19.51 1.05
C ARG A 93 3.15 19.45 -0.47
N LEU A 94 3.58 18.31 -1.02
CA LEU A 94 3.68 18.11 -2.47
C LEU A 94 2.32 18.24 -3.17
N ILE A 95 1.30 17.60 -2.63
CA ILE A 95 -0.06 17.66 -3.21
C ILE A 95 -0.60 19.08 -3.21
N GLU A 96 -0.38 19.83 -2.13
CA GLU A 96 -0.78 21.23 -2.02
C GLU A 96 -0.04 22.10 -3.03
N ALA A 97 1.30 21.97 -3.09
CA ALA A 97 2.15 22.72 -4.01
C ALA A 97 1.78 22.50 -5.49
N PHE A 98 1.39 21.27 -5.86
CA PHE A 98 0.99 20.92 -7.23
C PHE A 98 -0.52 20.93 -7.46
N SER A 99 -1.32 21.50 -6.55
CA SER A 99 -2.79 21.46 -6.64
C SER A 99 -3.33 22.06 -7.95
N GLU A 100 -2.75 23.16 -8.42
CA GLU A 100 -3.13 23.79 -9.69
C GLU A 100 -2.65 23.00 -10.90
N THR A 101 -1.44 22.41 -10.84
CA THR A 101 -0.95 21.53 -11.91
C THR A 101 -1.79 20.27 -12.03
N ILE A 102 -2.24 19.69 -10.92
CA ILE A 102 -3.14 18.53 -10.92
C ILE A 102 -4.47 18.89 -11.62
N LYS A 103 -5.00 20.10 -11.41
CA LYS A 103 -6.26 20.55 -12.03
C LYS A 103 -6.14 20.95 -13.49
N SER A 104 -5.04 21.60 -13.87
CA SER A 104 -4.91 22.31 -15.17
C SER A 104 -3.85 21.74 -16.10
N GLY A 105 -2.93 20.90 -15.60
CA GLY A 105 -1.78 20.41 -16.36
C GLY A 105 -0.69 21.47 -16.54
N THR A 106 -0.85 22.65 -15.96
CA THR A 106 0.13 23.75 -16.07
C THR A 106 1.43 23.39 -15.36
N PRO A 107 2.60 23.47 -16.03
CA PRO A 107 3.88 23.16 -15.40
C PRO A 107 4.17 24.04 -14.19
N SER A 108 4.69 23.46 -13.13
CA SER A 108 5.12 24.19 -11.94
C SER A 108 6.30 23.51 -11.24
N LYS A 109 6.94 24.28 -10.37
CA LYS A 109 8.09 23.84 -9.57
C LYS A 109 7.88 24.21 -8.10
N CYS A 110 8.29 23.34 -7.19
CA CYS A 110 8.34 23.63 -5.77
C CYS A 110 9.67 23.19 -5.15
N GLU A 111 10.04 23.83 -4.04
CA GLU A 111 11.18 23.41 -3.22
C GLU A 111 10.68 23.09 -1.80
N ILE A 112 11.08 21.93 -1.28
CA ILE A 112 10.66 21.43 0.04
C ILE A 112 11.89 20.96 0.80
N LYS A 113 12.12 21.57 1.97
CA LYS A 113 13.19 21.21 2.89
C LYS A 113 12.72 20.30 4.02
N ASP A 114 13.70 19.81 4.76
CA ASP A 114 13.55 18.99 5.97
C ASP A 114 12.90 17.63 5.69
N VAL A 115 13.23 17.02 4.56
CA VAL A 115 12.87 15.64 4.27
C VAL A 115 13.62 14.73 5.24
N ARG A 116 12.89 13.87 5.93
CA ARG A 116 13.41 12.93 6.92
C ARG A 116 13.09 11.50 6.53
N ASN A 117 13.89 10.56 7.02
CA ASN A 117 13.77 9.14 6.69
C ASN A 117 12.41 8.50 7.07
N LEU A 118 11.62 9.14 7.94
CA LEU A 118 10.25 8.75 8.27
C LEU A 118 9.27 8.98 7.10
N GLU A 119 9.61 9.90 6.20
CA GLU A 119 8.82 10.26 5.03
C GLU A 119 9.07 9.21 3.92
N ARG A 120 8.20 8.21 3.89
CA ARG A 120 8.25 7.08 2.95
C ARG A 120 7.39 7.37 1.73
N THR A 121 7.70 6.70 0.61
CA THR A 121 6.87 6.72 -0.62
C THR A 121 6.63 8.11 -1.23
N ILE A 122 7.54 9.06 -0.98
CA ILE A 122 7.45 10.44 -1.48
C ILE A 122 7.23 10.42 -3.00
N GLY A 123 6.22 11.15 -3.46
CA GLY A 123 5.85 11.24 -4.88
C GLY A 123 4.82 10.22 -5.36
N THR A 124 4.58 9.12 -4.65
CA THR A 124 3.64 8.06 -5.07
C THR A 124 2.21 8.57 -5.19
N THR A 125 1.70 9.25 -4.15
CA THR A 125 0.35 9.83 -4.16
C THR A 125 0.20 10.95 -5.19
N LEU A 126 1.26 11.75 -5.41
CA LEU A 126 1.29 12.75 -6.46
C LEU A 126 1.17 12.10 -7.84
N SER A 127 1.89 10.99 -8.07
CA SER A 127 1.82 10.22 -9.30
C SER A 127 0.41 9.69 -9.57
N TYR A 128 -0.23 9.10 -8.56
CA TYR A 128 -1.63 8.67 -8.68
C TYR A 128 -2.57 9.82 -9.04
N LYS A 129 -2.45 10.98 -8.36
CA LYS A 129 -3.33 12.13 -8.63
C LYS A 129 -3.15 12.68 -10.04
N LEU A 130 -1.92 12.78 -10.51
CA LEU A 130 -1.62 13.22 -11.88
C LEU A 130 -2.12 12.22 -12.91
N TYR A 131 -1.85 10.93 -12.74
CA TYR A 131 -2.33 9.89 -13.65
C TYR A 131 -3.85 9.83 -13.70
N LYS A 132 -4.54 9.98 -12.57
CA LYS A 132 -6.00 10.02 -12.53
C LYS A 132 -6.59 11.21 -13.29
N ALA A 133 -5.91 12.35 -13.29
CA ALA A 133 -6.37 13.56 -13.95
C ALA A 133 -5.97 13.64 -15.44
N TRP A 134 -4.79 13.14 -15.79
CA TRP A 134 -4.14 13.39 -17.09
C TRP A 134 -3.63 12.13 -17.80
N ALA A 135 -3.80 10.93 -17.21
CA ALA A 135 -3.17 9.70 -17.69
C ALA A 135 -1.67 9.91 -17.97
N ASP A 136 -1.21 9.66 -19.20
CA ASP A 136 0.18 9.80 -19.64
C ASP A 136 0.42 11.01 -20.59
N THR A 137 -0.52 11.97 -20.63
CA THR A 137 -0.48 13.06 -21.61
C THR A 137 0.46 14.20 -21.22
N LEU A 138 0.81 14.33 -19.94
CA LEU A 138 1.68 15.41 -19.46
C LEU A 138 3.07 15.36 -20.11
N ALA A 139 3.64 16.54 -20.38
CA ALA A 139 5.03 16.64 -20.82
C ALA A 139 5.98 16.23 -19.67
N PRO A 140 7.16 15.65 -19.94
CA PRO A 140 8.15 15.35 -18.91
C PRO A 140 8.43 16.56 -18.01
N ALA A 141 8.62 16.32 -16.70
CA ALA A 141 8.90 17.35 -15.70
C ALA A 141 7.86 18.50 -15.59
N THR A 142 6.59 18.26 -15.93
CA THR A 142 5.49 19.21 -15.66
C THR A 142 5.39 19.56 -14.17
N CYS A 143 5.58 18.59 -13.28
CA CYS A 143 5.72 18.79 -11.84
C CYS A 143 7.17 18.57 -11.43
N HIS A 144 7.92 19.64 -11.18
CA HIS A 144 9.30 19.55 -10.68
C HIS A 144 9.34 19.82 -9.18
N ALA A 145 9.60 18.79 -8.37
CA ALA A 145 9.80 18.94 -6.93
C ALA A 145 11.29 18.83 -6.60
N LYS A 146 11.88 19.90 -6.07
CA LYS A 146 13.20 19.86 -5.45
C LYS A 146 13.05 19.62 -3.95
N LEU A 147 13.75 18.63 -3.43
CA LEU A 147 13.65 18.12 -2.07
C LEU A 147 15.03 18.15 -1.42
N GLU A 148 15.12 18.52 -0.15
CA GLU A 148 16.37 18.60 0.60
C GLU A 148 16.26 17.78 1.89
N GLY A 149 17.21 16.85 2.10
CA GLY A 149 17.30 15.99 3.28
C GLY A 149 17.45 14.50 2.94
N THR A 150 17.08 13.64 3.88
CA THR A 150 17.19 12.18 3.74
C THR A 150 15.81 11.59 3.55
N SER A 151 15.56 10.92 2.43
CA SER A 151 14.26 10.28 2.19
C SER A 151 14.18 8.86 2.75
N GLY A 152 12.98 8.49 3.19
CA GLY A 152 12.68 7.12 3.61
C GLY A 152 12.59 6.15 2.43
N GLN A 153 12.17 4.93 2.73
CA GLN A 153 12.00 3.89 1.72
C GLN A 153 11.03 4.31 0.60
N SER A 154 11.28 3.80 -0.61
CA SER A 154 10.41 3.93 -1.79
C SER A 154 10.25 5.36 -2.33
N PHE A 155 11.28 6.20 -2.24
CA PHE A 155 11.28 7.51 -2.88
C PHE A 155 10.99 7.40 -4.39
N GLY A 156 10.02 8.17 -4.90
CA GLY A 156 9.65 8.18 -6.31
C GLY A 156 9.02 6.88 -6.81
N ALA A 157 8.52 6.02 -5.91
CA ALA A 157 7.86 4.78 -6.31
C ALA A 157 6.67 5.06 -7.24
N PHE A 158 6.62 4.33 -8.35
CA PHE A 158 5.60 4.47 -9.41
C PHE A 158 5.47 5.89 -9.98
N ALA A 159 6.52 6.71 -9.92
CA ALA A 159 6.49 8.02 -10.54
C ALA A 159 6.27 7.89 -12.06
N GLY A 160 5.20 8.51 -12.54
CA GLY A 160 4.80 8.50 -13.94
C GLY A 160 5.29 9.73 -14.71
N LYS A 161 5.07 9.70 -16.02
CA LYS A 161 5.39 10.83 -16.91
C LYS A 161 4.74 12.12 -16.41
N GLY A 162 5.50 13.21 -16.48
CA GLY A 162 5.09 14.50 -15.92
C GLY A 162 5.71 14.82 -14.57
N ILE A 163 6.26 13.84 -13.87
CA ILE A 163 6.90 14.05 -12.58
C ILE A 163 8.42 14.14 -12.75
N PHE A 164 9.03 15.12 -12.08
CA PHE A 164 10.45 15.15 -11.80
C PHE A 164 10.68 15.38 -10.31
N LEU A 165 11.28 14.40 -9.62
CA LEU A 165 11.67 14.52 -8.22
C LEU A 165 13.20 14.62 -8.13
N GLU A 166 13.68 15.73 -7.60
CA GLU A 166 15.09 16.02 -7.41
C GLU A 166 15.37 16.03 -5.90
N LEU A 167 16.31 15.21 -5.43
CA LEU A 167 16.67 15.07 -4.02
C LEU A 167 18.12 15.46 -3.78
N GLU A 168 18.32 16.56 -3.07
CA GLU A 168 19.61 16.98 -2.52
C GLU A 168 19.80 16.34 -1.14
N GLY A 169 20.60 15.28 -1.06
CA GLY A 169 20.76 14.44 0.13
C GLY A 169 20.93 12.97 -0.23
N ASP A 170 20.22 12.08 0.46
CA ASP A 170 20.30 10.63 0.30
C ASP A 170 18.94 9.94 0.45
N SER A 171 18.84 8.68 0.02
CA SER A 171 17.62 7.87 0.09
C SER A 171 17.88 6.48 0.63
N GLN A 172 16.89 5.91 1.31
CA GLN A 172 16.90 4.50 1.68
C GLN A 172 16.51 3.58 0.49
N ASP A 173 16.21 2.31 0.81
CA ASP A 173 15.87 1.26 -0.16
C ASP A 173 14.69 1.63 -1.06
N TYR A 174 14.60 0.94 -2.21
CA TYR A 174 13.50 1.03 -3.16
C TYR A 174 13.37 2.36 -3.89
N PHE A 175 14.47 3.11 -4.03
CA PHE A 175 14.51 4.33 -4.84
C PHE A 175 14.00 4.04 -6.26
N GLY A 176 12.94 4.73 -6.67
CA GLY A 176 12.30 4.56 -7.98
C GLY A 176 11.67 3.18 -8.21
N LYS A 177 11.24 2.46 -7.16
CA LYS A 177 10.49 1.19 -7.31
C LYS A 177 9.32 1.35 -8.28
N GLY A 178 9.26 0.51 -9.31
CA GLY A 178 8.19 0.54 -10.30
C GLY A 178 8.11 1.84 -11.11
N LEU A 179 9.24 2.55 -11.31
CA LEU A 179 9.29 3.78 -12.11
C LEU A 179 8.58 3.59 -13.47
N SER A 180 7.74 4.56 -13.85
CA SER A 180 6.80 4.43 -14.97
C SER A 180 6.79 5.64 -15.91
N GLY A 181 7.95 6.29 -16.07
CA GLY A 181 8.17 7.42 -16.98
C GLY A 181 8.39 8.76 -16.30
N GLY A 182 8.42 8.79 -14.97
CA GLY A 182 8.89 9.94 -14.20
C GLY A 182 10.41 10.04 -14.18
N LEU A 183 10.92 11.23 -13.88
CA LEU A 183 12.35 11.50 -13.73
C LEU A 183 12.69 11.57 -12.24
N LEU A 184 13.79 10.94 -11.84
CA LEU A 184 14.31 10.98 -10.48
C LEU A 184 15.79 11.38 -10.51
N ALA A 185 16.18 12.33 -9.67
CA ALA A 185 17.58 12.70 -9.45
C ALA A 185 17.87 12.69 -7.95
N VAL A 186 19.04 12.18 -7.56
CA VAL A 186 19.55 12.23 -6.20
C VAL A 186 21.04 12.57 -6.23
N TYR A 187 21.46 13.52 -5.41
CA TYR A 187 22.86 13.96 -5.37
C TYR A 187 23.23 14.51 -3.98
N PRO A 188 24.51 14.45 -3.56
CA PRO A 188 24.91 14.87 -2.22
C PRO A 188 24.66 16.37 -1.99
N PRO A 189 24.46 16.81 -0.74
CA PRO A 189 24.32 18.22 -0.43
C PRO A 189 25.50 19.03 -0.96
N LYS A 190 25.24 20.21 -1.54
CA LYS A 190 26.30 21.06 -2.11
C LYS A 190 27.40 21.40 -1.09
N ALA A 191 27.01 21.57 0.17
CA ALA A 191 27.94 21.82 1.26
C ALA A 191 28.92 20.65 1.48
N ALA A 192 28.45 19.39 1.34
CA ALA A 192 29.29 18.21 1.46
C ALA A 192 30.30 18.12 0.30
N LEU A 193 29.85 18.40 -0.93
CA LEU A 193 30.72 18.47 -2.10
C LEU A 193 31.83 19.52 -1.93
N ALA A 194 31.48 20.69 -1.40
CA ALA A 194 32.44 21.76 -1.10
C ALA A 194 33.47 21.36 -0.03
N SER A 195 33.12 20.46 0.89
CA SER A 195 34.04 19.90 1.90
C SER A 195 34.87 18.71 1.42
N GLY A 196 34.85 18.40 0.11
CA GLY A 196 35.63 17.31 -0.48
C GLY A 196 34.94 15.94 -0.47
N PHE A 197 33.61 15.89 -0.32
CA PHE A 197 32.85 14.65 -0.43
C PHE A 197 32.99 14.03 -1.83
N ARG A 198 33.44 12.78 -1.89
CA ARG A 198 33.64 12.03 -3.14
C ARG A 198 32.42 11.16 -3.42
N SER A 199 31.60 11.59 -4.38
CA SER A 199 30.29 10.98 -4.66
C SER A 199 30.42 9.52 -5.07
N GLU A 200 31.48 9.18 -5.80
CA GLU A 200 31.77 7.85 -6.32
C GLU A 200 32.24 6.85 -5.27
N GLU A 201 32.65 7.32 -4.08
CA GLU A 201 33.16 6.48 -2.99
C GLU A 201 32.13 6.26 -1.86
N ASN A 202 30.95 6.86 -1.98
CA ASN A 202 29.95 6.88 -0.92
C ASN A 202 28.58 6.43 -1.42
N VAL A 203 27.83 5.79 -0.52
CA VAL A 203 26.46 5.35 -0.81
C VAL A 203 25.51 6.53 -0.72
N ILE A 204 24.60 6.64 -1.70
CA ILE A 204 23.57 7.69 -1.73
C ILE A 204 22.14 7.14 -1.81
N ILE A 205 21.98 5.88 -2.24
CA ILE A 205 20.70 5.17 -2.25
C ILE A 205 20.85 3.78 -1.66
N GLY A 206 19.77 3.27 -1.05
CA GLY A 206 19.71 1.92 -0.51
C GLY A 206 19.50 0.83 -1.58
N ASN A 207 19.08 -0.35 -1.13
CA ASN A 207 18.96 -1.55 -1.94
C ASN A 207 17.74 -1.54 -2.87
N VAL A 208 17.77 -2.42 -3.88
CA VAL A 208 16.59 -2.76 -4.71
C VAL A 208 15.99 -1.52 -5.41
N ALA A 209 16.85 -0.60 -5.82
CA ALA A 209 16.47 0.54 -6.64
C ALA A 209 15.89 0.09 -7.98
N LEU A 210 14.91 0.84 -8.51
CA LEU A 210 14.26 0.61 -9.79
C LEU A 210 13.60 -0.78 -9.95
N TYR A 211 13.27 -1.45 -8.84
CA TYR A 211 12.64 -2.77 -8.89
C TYR A 211 11.32 -2.74 -9.67
N GLY A 212 11.28 -3.49 -10.77
CA GLY A 212 10.11 -3.55 -11.66
C GLY A 212 9.84 -2.25 -12.41
N ALA A 213 10.83 -1.34 -12.54
CA ALA A 213 10.71 -0.16 -13.38
C ALA A 213 10.41 -0.58 -14.83
N THR A 214 9.52 0.17 -15.49
CA THR A 214 9.09 -0.07 -16.87
C THR A 214 9.57 1.02 -17.82
N LYS A 215 9.67 2.27 -17.33
CA LYS A 215 10.16 3.46 -18.03
C LYS A 215 10.66 4.47 -17.00
N GLY A 216 11.57 5.36 -17.36
CA GLY A 216 12.08 6.42 -16.49
C GLY A 216 13.37 7.02 -17.01
#